data_AF-A0A2U1M9P8-F1
#
_entry.id   AF-A0A2U1M9P8-F1
#
_cell.length_a   1.000
_cell.length_b   1.000
_cell.length_c   1.000
_cell.angle_alpha   90.00
_cell.angle_beta   90.00
_cell.angle_gamma   90.00
#
_symmetry.space_group_name_H-M   'P 1'
#
loop_
_entity.id
_entity.type
_entity.pdbx_description
1 polymer ?
#
loop_
_entity_poly.entity_id
_entity_poly.type
_entity_poly.pdbx_seq_one_letter_code
_entity_poly.pdbx_strand_id
1 'polypeptide(L)'
;MASTPNFDELKALCGSDEIKDCFKFLFGQEETLNDGFIRKVVEWCDGLHEKIAKFADLLEEVRTFNVLDTMVADGMECLIEAQASTGVMLQTVLRLLDVLREARDEKRRHVMVMEVHD
;
A
#
# COMPACT_ATOMS: atom_id res chain seq x y z
N MET A 1 14.38 30.37 28.97
CA MET A 1 13.53 29.83 27.88
C MET A 1 13.84 28.35 27.77
N ALA A 2 12.83 27.49 27.60
CA ALA A 2 13.07 26.06 27.41
C ALA A 2 13.73 25.83 26.04
N SER A 3 14.69 24.92 25.96
CA SER A 3 15.33 24.53 24.69
C SER A 3 14.38 23.66 23.88
N THR A 4 14.13 24.00 22.61
CA THR A 4 13.19 23.31 21.71
C THR A 4 13.85 22.87 20.40
N PRO A 5 14.96 22.12 20.44
CA PRO A 5 15.81 21.89 19.26
C PRO A 5 15.06 21.23 18.09
N ASN A 6 14.14 20.30 18.37
CA ASN A 6 13.35 19.64 17.33
C ASN A 6 12.38 20.59 16.62
N PHE A 7 11.82 21.56 17.36
CA PHE A 7 10.97 22.60 16.75
C PHE A 7 11.81 23.63 16.03
N ASP A 8 13.00 23.97 16.52
CA ASP A 8 13.90 24.89 15.84
C ASP A 8 14.35 24.32 14.49
N GLU A 9 14.63 23.01 14.43
CA GLU A 9 14.86 22.30 13.17
C GLU A 9 13.62 22.29 12.27
N LEU A 10 12.44 22.00 12.83
CA LEU A 10 11.20 21.98 12.05
C LEU A 10 10.85 23.35 11.46
N LYS A 11 11.07 24.43 12.20
CA LYS A 11 10.95 25.82 11.74
C LYS A 11 11.91 26.12 10.60
N ALA A 12 13.16 25.68 10.72
CA ALA A 12 14.16 25.83 9.67
C ALA A 12 13.76 25.06 8.40
N LEU A 13 13.22 23.84 8.54
CA LEU A 13 12.77 23.00 7.43
C LEU A 13 11.51 23.57 6.74
N CYS A 14 10.53 24.07 7.50
CA CYS A 14 9.31 24.63 6.93
C CYS A 14 9.48 26.09 6.47
N GLY A 15 10.53 26.79 6.93
CA GLY A 15 10.81 28.18 6.59
C GLY A 15 9.92 29.20 7.33
N SER A 16 9.29 28.80 8.44
CA SER A 16 8.40 29.64 9.24
C SER A 16 8.70 29.49 10.73
N ASP A 17 8.67 30.62 11.45
CA ASP A 17 8.76 30.63 12.92
C ASP A 17 7.42 30.30 13.60
N GLU A 18 6.33 30.24 12.83
CA GLU A 18 5.00 29.93 13.34
C GLU A 18 4.83 28.43 13.60
N ILE A 19 4.39 28.10 14.81
CA ILE A 19 4.20 26.71 15.24
C ILE A 19 3.13 26.00 14.40
N LYS A 20 2.09 26.71 13.95
CA LYS A 20 1.05 26.11 13.08
C LYS A 20 1.61 25.64 11.74
N ASP A 21 2.52 26.42 11.14
CA ASP A 21 3.14 26.09 9.87
C ASP A 21 4.06 24.88 10.00
N CYS A 22 4.77 24.78 11.13
CA CYS A 22 5.58 23.61 11.46
C CYS A 22 4.74 22.32 11.50
N PHE A 23 3.59 22.34 12.17
CA PHE A 23 2.68 21.19 12.23
C PHE A 23 2.04 20.89 10.86
N LYS A 24 1.59 21.92 10.14
CA LYS A 24 1.03 21.79 8.79
C LYS A 24 2.03 21.11 7.86
N PHE A 25 3.28 21.55 7.90
CA PHE A 25 4.38 20.97 7.12
C PHE A 25 4.64 19.51 7.48
N LEU A 26 4.69 19.17 8.77
CA LEU A 26 4.87 17.79 9.24
C LEU A 26 3.75 16.87 8.72
N PHE A 27 2.48 17.25 8.93
CA PHE A 27 1.36 16.42 8.51
C PHE A 27 1.21 16.33 6.99
N GLY A 28 1.53 17.40 6.26
CA GLY A 28 1.53 17.39 4.80
C GLY A 28 2.60 16.46 4.20
N GLN A 29 3.77 16.38 4.83
CA GLN A 29 4.79 15.40 4.44
C GLN A 29 4.32 13.96 4.68
N GLU A 30 3.73 13.68 5.85
CA GLU A 30 3.20 12.34 6.17
C GLU A 30 2.03 11.95 5.24
N GLU A 31 1.17 12.89 4.87
CA GLU A 31 0.12 12.69 3.86
C GLU A 31 0.73 12.28 2.52
N THR A 32 1.75 13.03 2.06
CA THR A 32 2.46 12.76 0.79
C THR A 32 3.18 11.41 0.81
N LEU A 33 3.78 11.04 1.94
CA LEU A 33 4.41 9.73 2.14
C LEU A 33 3.38 8.60 2.00
N ASN A 34 2.21 8.76 2.64
CA ASN A 34 1.12 7.78 2.52
C ASN A 34 0.61 7.64 1.09
N ASP A 35 0.47 8.74 0.33
CA ASP A 35 0.14 8.68 -1.10
C ASP A 35 1.17 7.88 -1.91
N GLY A 36 2.47 8.05 -1.58
CA GLY A 36 3.55 7.27 -2.17
C GLY A 36 3.43 5.77 -1.87
N PHE A 37 3.09 5.40 -0.63
CA PHE A 37 2.86 4.00 -0.25
C PHE A 37 1.62 3.42 -0.93
N ILE A 38 0.53 4.17 -0.98
CA ILE A 38 -0.72 3.77 -1.66
C ILE A 38 -0.44 3.41 -3.12
N ARG A 39 0.34 4.23 -3.85
CA ARG A 39 0.69 3.96 -5.25
C ARG A 39 1.41 2.62 -5.42
N LYS A 40 2.44 2.37 -4.60
CA LYS A 40 3.20 1.12 -4.65
C LYS A 40 2.33 -0.11 -4.31
N VAL A 41 1.44 0.04 -3.34
CA VAL A 41 0.52 -1.04 -2.93
C VAL A 41 -0.51 -1.33 -4.03
N VAL A 42 -1.00 -0.30 -4.73
CA VAL A 42 -1.86 -0.49 -5.91
C VAL A 42 -1.14 -1.24 -7.02
N GLU A 43 0.09 -0.85 -7.36
CA GLU A 43 0.92 -1.57 -8.34
C GLU A 43 1.12 -3.04 -7.94
N TRP A 44 1.28 -3.32 -6.64
CA TRP A 44 1.38 -4.69 -6.15
C TRP A 44 0.05 -5.46 -6.28
N CYS A 45 -1.09 -4.84 -5.99
CA CYS A 45 -2.41 -5.44 -6.23
C CYS A 45 -2.60 -5.82 -7.69
N ASP A 46 -2.23 -4.93 -8.61
CA ASP A 46 -2.35 -5.16 -10.06
C ASP A 46 -1.51 -6.36 -10.49
N GLY A 47 -0.24 -6.43 -10.07
CA GLY A 47 0.64 -7.57 -10.36
C GLY A 47 0.14 -8.89 -9.76
N LEU A 48 -0.50 -8.87 -8.58
CA LEU A 48 -1.11 -10.06 -7.99
C LEU A 48 -2.35 -10.50 -8.75
N HIS A 49 -3.21 -9.58 -9.21
CA HIS A 49 -4.36 -9.90 -10.06
C HIS A 49 -3.91 -10.54 -11.38
N GLU A 50 -2.91 -9.97 -12.05
CA GLU A 50 -2.36 -10.52 -13.30
C GLU A 50 -1.81 -11.93 -13.09
N LYS A 51 -1.10 -12.17 -11.98
CA LYS A 51 -0.56 -13.49 -11.65
C LYS A 51 -1.66 -14.52 -11.42
N ILE A 52 -2.72 -14.14 -10.70
CA ILE A 52 -3.89 -15.02 -10.48
C ILE A 52 -4.58 -15.35 -11.80
N ALA A 53 -4.79 -14.36 -12.67
CA ALA A 53 -5.39 -14.57 -13.99
C ALA A 53 -4.55 -15.53 -14.83
N LYS A 54 -3.23 -15.34 -14.87
CA LYS A 54 -2.31 -16.23 -15.58
C LYS A 54 -2.36 -17.67 -15.06
N PHE A 55 -2.46 -17.87 -13.74
CA PHE A 55 -2.60 -19.22 -13.19
C PHE A 55 -3.95 -19.87 -13.54
N ALA A 56 -5.02 -19.09 -13.61
CA ALA A 56 -6.31 -19.58 -14.08
C ALA A 56 -6.24 -20.02 -15.55
N ASP A 57 -5.61 -19.22 -16.42
CA ASP A 57 -5.41 -19.58 -17.83
C ASP A 57 -4.61 -20.89 -17.98
N LEU A 58 -3.51 -21.03 -17.24
CA LEU A 58 -2.72 -22.26 -17.22
C LEU A 58 -3.52 -23.46 -16.72
N LEU A 59 -4.37 -23.30 -15.71
CA LEU A 59 -5.22 -24.39 -15.23
C LEU A 59 -6.24 -24.84 -16.29
N GLU A 60 -6.81 -23.92 -17.07
CA GLU A 60 -7.69 -24.27 -18.19
C GLU A 60 -6.93 -24.99 -19.31
N GLU A 61 -5.70 -24.57 -19.63
CA GLU A 61 -4.85 -25.27 -20.60
C GLU A 61 -4.50 -26.68 -20.12
N VAL A 62 -4.10 -26.84 -18.85
CA VAL A 62 -3.68 -28.14 -18.31
C VAL A 62 -4.82 -29.17 -18.33
N ARG A 63 -6.09 -28.74 -18.22
CA ARG A 63 -7.26 -29.62 -18.38
C ARG A 63 -7.37 -30.27 -19.76
N THR A 64 -6.72 -29.72 -20.78
CA THR A 64 -6.69 -30.31 -22.13
C THR A 64 -5.70 -31.46 -22.28
N PHE A 65 -4.78 -31.61 -21.33
CA PHE A 65 -3.80 -32.69 -21.32
C PHE A 65 -4.37 -33.99 -20.76
N ASN A 66 -3.67 -35.11 -21.01
CA ASN A 66 -4.05 -36.39 -20.43
C ASN A 66 -3.74 -36.40 -18.92
N VAL A 67 -4.79 -36.29 -18.09
CA VAL A 67 -4.69 -36.26 -16.62
C VAL A 67 -4.20 -37.58 -16.00
N LEU A 68 -4.10 -38.65 -16.80
CA LEU A 68 -3.46 -39.91 -16.37
C LEU A 68 -1.93 -39.83 -16.33
N ASP A 69 -1.34 -38.73 -16.84
CA ASP A 69 0.05 -38.40 -16.60
C ASP A 69 0.21 -37.80 -15.19
N THR A 70 0.96 -38.50 -14.33
CA THR A 70 1.19 -38.09 -12.94
C THR A 70 1.85 -36.71 -12.85
N MET A 71 2.71 -36.35 -13.80
CA MET A 71 3.38 -35.06 -13.81
C MET A 71 2.39 -33.92 -14.09
N VAL A 72 1.40 -34.18 -14.95
CA VAL A 72 0.31 -33.23 -15.26
C VAL A 72 -0.60 -33.05 -14.04
N ALA A 73 -0.92 -34.14 -13.34
CA ALA A 73 -1.71 -34.09 -12.11
C ALA A 73 -1.01 -33.31 -10.99
N ASP A 74 0.25 -33.63 -10.69
CA ASP A 74 1.04 -32.94 -9.66
C ASP A 74 1.21 -31.43 -10.00
N GLY A 75 1.45 -31.13 -11.28
CA GLY A 75 1.55 -29.75 -11.77
C GLY A 75 0.27 -28.93 -11.56
N MET A 76 -0.91 -29.54 -11.79
CA MET A 76 -2.20 -28.88 -11.51
C MET A 76 -2.38 -28.58 -10.03
N GLU A 77 -2.06 -29.53 -9.15
CA GLU A 77 -2.18 -29.34 -7.70
C GLU A 77 -1.28 -28.18 -7.22
N CYS A 78 -0.02 -28.15 -7.65
CA CYS A 78 0.89 -27.03 -7.37
C CYS A 78 0.36 -25.68 -7.88
N LEU A 79 -0.26 -25.64 -9.07
CA LEU A 79 -0.86 -24.40 -9.60
C LEU A 79 -2.06 -23.94 -8.76
N ILE A 80 -2.91 -24.86 -8.31
CA ILE A 80 -4.05 -24.56 -7.43
C ILE A 80 -3.55 -23.98 -6.10
N GLU A 81 -2.53 -24.60 -5.48
CA GLU A 81 -1.91 -24.11 -4.25
C GLU A 81 -1.25 -22.74 -4.44
N ALA A 82 -0.55 -22.54 -5.54
CA ALA A 82 0.08 -21.26 -5.90
C ALA A 82 -0.97 -20.15 -6.11
N GLN A 83 -2.10 -20.47 -6.73
CA GLN A 83 -3.20 -19.53 -6.93
C GLN A 83 -3.88 -19.18 -5.60
N ALA A 84 -4.15 -20.17 -4.75
CA ALA A 84 -4.75 -19.95 -3.43
C ALA A 84 -3.86 -19.06 -2.54
N SER A 85 -2.56 -19.36 -2.46
CA SER A 85 -1.60 -18.55 -1.71
C SER A 85 -1.45 -17.13 -2.27
N THR A 86 -1.44 -16.96 -3.60
CA THR A 86 -1.44 -15.63 -4.24
C THR A 86 -2.73 -14.84 -3.91
N GLY A 87 -3.88 -15.52 -3.86
CA GLY A 87 -5.14 -14.94 -3.44
C GLY A 87 -5.13 -14.44 -1.99
N VAL A 88 -4.51 -15.20 -1.07
CA VAL A 88 -4.30 -14.77 0.32
C VAL A 88 -3.42 -13.52 0.37
N MET A 89 -2.31 -13.49 -0.38
CA MET A 89 -1.45 -12.32 -0.47
C MET A 89 -2.21 -11.08 -0.93
N LEU A 90 -3.01 -11.21 -2.00
CA LEU A 90 -3.82 -10.11 -2.53
C LEU A 90 -4.79 -9.56 -1.47
N GLN A 91 -5.48 -10.43 -0.74
CA GLN A 91 -6.38 -10.02 0.34
C GLN A 91 -5.64 -9.26 1.46
N THR A 92 -4.43 -9.70 1.81
CA THR A 92 -3.60 -8.99 2.80
C THR A 92 -3.17 -7.61 2.30
N VAL A 93 -2.74 -7.50 1.03
CA VAL A 93 -2.30 -6.24 0.43
C VAL A 93 -3.48 -5.26 0.28
N LEU A 94 -4.68 -5.73 -0.05
CA LEU A 94 -5.89 -4.92 -0.07
C LEU A 94 -6.23 -4.34 1.31
N ARG A 95 -6.10 -5.13 2.38
CA ARG A 95 -6.29 -4.62 3.74
C ARG A 95 -5.26 -3.55 4.10
N LEU A 96 -4.00 -3.75 3.71
CA LEU A 96 -2.96 -2.73 3.89
C LEU A 96 -3.31 -1.44 3.12
N LEU A 97 -3.84 -1.56 1.91
CA LEU A 97 -4.27 -0.42 1.11
C LEU A 97 -5.36 0.40 1.82
N ASP A 98 -6.32 -0.26 2.45
CA ASP A 98 -7.38 0.40 3.22
C ASP A 98 -6.80 1.15 4.43
N VAL A 99 -5.91 0.52 5.19
CA VAL A 99 -5.20 1.17 6.32
C VAL A 99 -4.41 2.39 5.86
N LEU A 100 -3.70 2.31 4.73
CA LEU A 100 -2.95 3.44 4.20
C LEU A 100 -3.85 4.59 3.76
N ARG A 101 -5.02 4.29 3.18
CA ARG A 101 -6.02 5.31 2.81
C ARG A 101 -6.57 6.01 4.05
N GLU A 102 -6.92 5.26 5.09
CA GLU A 102 -7.37 5.83 6.36
C GLU A 102 -6.30 6.71 7.00
N ALA A 103 -5.04 6.26 6.99
CA ALA A 103 -3.91 7.02 7.52
C ALA A 103 -3.67 8.32 6.75
N ARG A 104 -3.72 8.29 5.41
CA ARG A 104 -3.64 9.51 4.59
C ARG A 104 -4.79 10.46 4.92
N ASP A 105 -6.01 9.96 4.98
CA ASP A 105 -7.19 10.80 5.25
C ASP A 105 -7.12 11.41 6.66
N GLU A 106 -6.54 10.71 7.63
CA GLU A 106 -6.17 11.26 8.94
C GLU A 106 -5.19 12.43 8.82
N LYS A 107 -4.06 12.24 8.11
CA LYS A 107 -3.06 13.33 7.95
C LYS A 107 -3.65 14.54 7.24
N ARG A 108 -4.47 14.32 6.21
CA ARG A 108 -5.20 15.38 5.51
C ARG A 108 -6.11 16.17 6.45
N ARG A 109 -6.84 15.49 7.35
CA ARG A 109 -7.64 16.17 8.37
C ARG A 109 -6.77 17.01 9.30
N HIS A 110 -5.60 16.52 9.71
CA HIS A 110 -4.69 17.30 10.55
C HIS A 110 -4.16 18.55 9.85
N VAL A 111 -3.82 18.47 8.56
CA VAL A 111 -3.47 19.64 7.73
C VAL A 111 -4.61 20.65 7.71
N MET A 112 -5.85 20.23 7.44
CA MET A 112 -7.01 21.13 7.42
C MET A 112 -7.25 21.82 8.77
N VAL A 113 -7.04 21.13 9.90
CA VAL A 113 -7.16 21.77 11.22
C VAL A 113 -6.14 22.90 11.37
N MET A 114 -4.92 22.75 10.84
CA MET A 114 -3.91 23.82 10.91
C MET A 114 -4.27 25.03 10.05
N GLU A 115 -5.04 24.86 8.97
CA GLU A 115 -5.52 25.94 8.08
C GLU A 115 -6.67 26.76 8.68
N VAL A 116 -7.47 26.18 9.58
CA VAL A 116 -8.56 26.90 10.26
C VAL A 116 -8.05 27.91 11.30
N HIS A 117 -6.78 27.80 11.71
CA HIS A 117 -6.12 28.71 12.65
C HIS A 117 -5.40 29.87 11.93
N ASP A 118 -5.88 30.26 10.76
CA ASP A 118 -5.45 31.44 10.00
C ASP A 118 -6.07 32.76 10.49
#